data_AF-A0A6C0E5C0-F1
#
_entry.id   AF-A0A6C0E5C0-F1
#
_cell.length_a   1.000
_cell.length_b   1.000
_cell.length_c   1.000
_cell.angle_alpha   90.00
_cell.angle_beta   90.00
_cell.angle_gamma   90.00
#
_symmetry.space_group_name_H-M   'P 1'
#
loop_
_entity.id
_entity.type
_entity.pdbx_description
1 polymer ?
#
loop_
_entity_poly.entity_id
_entity_poly.type
_entity_poly.pdbx_seq_one_letter_code
_entity_poly.pdbx_strand_id
1 'polypeptide(L)'
;QMFIFGLDSFRFKSKLMDIEFDDMKRMSLAINNRIYCEYYKLYRMIVSYITETINEQTISEKFNLDKFPIYRDLEPFREYDFAIISELHNNILTLLLSVVNYINTKDRELATYNKKLNIGLHIDNFISSFNYDVNNAREKIGLFIKYMNFFHRNHIKMLGRFVNKLQEMYAHIDKDIDFDEEPEFIPLVRGTDNLEKNEENTNNEIKDENVVNDISIVVEKDNFVSTNKKRKKKKK
;
A
#
# COMPACT_ATOMS: atom_id res chain seq x y z
N GLN A 1 -34.44 -38.27 15.42
CA GLN A 1 -34.26 -36.92 16.00
C GLN A 1 -32.79 -36.51 16.07
N MET A 2 -31.85 -37.35 16.53
CA MET A 2 -30.41 -37.01 16.59
C MET A 2 -29.74 -36.65 15.25
N PHE A 3 -30.05 -37.35 14.15
CA PHE A 3 -29.50 -37.02 12.82
C PHE A 3 -29.93 -35.62 12.32
N ILE A 4 -31.15 -35.19 12.65
CA ILE A 4 -31.68 -33.87 12.26
C ILE A 4 -30.92 -32.75 12.99
N PHE A 5 -30.52 -32.99 14.25
CA PHE A 5 -29.74 -32.05 15.05
C PHE A 5 -28.30 -31.88 14.52
N GLY A 6 -27.65 -32.96 14.10
CA GLY A 6 -26.32 -32.89 13.46
C GLY A 6 -26.34 -32.16 12.11
N LEU A 7 -27.36 -32.41 11.30
CA LEU A 7 -27.59 -31.71 10.03
C LEU A 7 -27.80 -30.20 10.21
N ASP A 8 -28.46 -29.78 11.29
CA ASP A 8 -28.66 -28.36 11.59
C ASP A 8 -27.33 -27.66 11.91
N SER A 9 -26.45 -28.32 12.67
CA SER A 9 -25.11 -27.81 12.97
C SER A 9 -24.24 -27.69 11.72
N PHE A 10 -24.28 -28.68 10.82
CA PHE A 10 -23.59 -28.63 9.53
C PHE A 10 -24.10 -27.47 8.67
N ARG A 11 -25.43 -27.34 8.54
CA ARG A 11 -26.06 -26.26 7.76
C ARG A 11 -25.70 -24.87 8.31
N PHE A 12 -25.62 -24.74 9.64
CA PHE A 12 -25.18 -23.49 10.27
C PHE A 12 -23.72 -23.16 9.94
N LYS A 13 -22.81 -24.15 10.01
CA LYS A 13 -21.40 -23.96 9.64
C LYS A 13 -21.23 -23.50 8.19
N SER A 14 -21.90 -24.14 7.22
CA SER A 14 -21.86 -23.68 5.82
C SER A 14 -22.37 -22.25 5.67
N LYS A 15 -23.49 -21.92 6.33
CA LYS A 15 -24.02 -20.55 6.28
C LYS A 15 -23.08 -19.51 6.90
N LEU A 16 -22.37 -19.87 7.96
CA LEU A 16 -21.38 -19.00 8.59
C LEU A 16 -20.22 -18.71 7.63
N MET A 17 -19.73 -19.74 6.94
CA MET A 17 -18.68 -19.60 5.93
C MET A 17 -19.10 -18.69 4.78
N ASP A 18 -20.35 -18.82 4.28
CA ASP A 18 -20.89 -17.94 3.24
C ASP A 18 -20.90 -16.46 3.70
N ILE A 19 -21.32 -16.21 4.95
CA ILE A 19 -21.35 -14.86 5.52
C ILE A 19 -19.94 -14.27 5.62
N GLU A 20 -18.98 -15.04 6.13
CA GLU A 20 -17.58 -14.60 6.25
C GLU A 20 -16.97 -14.30 4.88
N PHE A 21 -17.23 -15.15 3.89
CA PHE A 21 -16.78 -14.93 2.52
C PHE A 21 -17.34 -13.64 1.93
N ASP A 22 -18.65 -13.39 2.08
CA ASP A 22 -19.30 -12.16 1.63
C ASP A 22 -18.74 -10.92 2.35
N ASP A 23 -18.43 -11.03 3.64
CA ASP A 23 -17.79 -9.96 4.40
C ASP A 23 -16.37 -9.66 3.89
N MET A 24 -15.58 -10.69 3.57
CA MET A 24 -14.26 -10.50 2.99
C MET A 24 -14.35 -9.84 1.61
N LYS A 25 -15.31 -10.22 0.78
CA LYS A 25 -15.58 -9.57 -0.51
C LYS A 25 -15.96 -8.10 -0.36
N ARG A 26 -16.86 -7.79 0.58
CA ARG A 26 -17.24 -6.40 0.90
C ARG A 26 -16.06 -5.57 1.38
N MET A 27 -15.20 -6.15 2.23
CA MET A 27 -14.00 -5.49 2.73
C MET A 27 -13.00 -5.19 1.59
N SER A 28 -12.79 -6.14 0.67
CA SER A 28 -11.97 -5.93 -0.53
C SER A 28 -12.46 -4.76 -1.39
N LEU A 29 -13.77 -4.72 -1.68
CA LEU A 29 -14.39 -3.63 -2.45
C LEU A 29 -14.20 -2.28 -1.78
N ALA A 30 -14.42 -2.19 -0.46
CA ALA A 30 -14.24 -0.96 0.30
C ALA A 30 -12.78 -0.46 0.26
N ILE A 31 -11.80 -1.37 0.34
CA ILE A 31 -10.38 -1.03 0.26
C ILE A 31 -10.03 -0.49 -1.13
N ASN A 32 -10.43 -1.18 -2.21
CA ASN A 32 -10.16 -0.74 -3.58
C ASN A 32 -10.81 0.61 -3.88
N ASN A 33 -12.05 0.81 -3.45
CA ASN A 33 -12.76 2.08 -3.56
C ASN A 33 -12.02 3.21 -2.82
N ARG A 34 -11.53 2.93 -1.61
CA ARG A 34 -10.74 3.90 -0.83
C ARG A 34 -9.43 4.27 -1.51
N ILE A 35 -8.70 3.29 -2.05
CA ILE A 35 -7.44 3.52 -2.78
C ILE A 35 -7.70 4.39 -4.01
N TYR A 36 -8.72 4.04 -4.80
CA TYR A 36 -9.12 4.81 -5.97
C TYR A 36 -9.47 6.27 -5.61
N CYS A 37 -10.27 6.46 -4.56
CA CYS A 37 -10.63 7.79 -4.06
C CYS A 37 -9.40 8.65 -3.74
N GLU A 38 -8.46 8.12 -2.98
CA GLU A 38 -7.27 8.86 -2.53
C GLU A 38 -6.41 9.29 -3.73
N TYR A 39 -6.18 8.38 -4.69
CA TYR A 39 -5.47 8.72 -5.92
C TYR A 39 -6.23 9.69 -6.81
N TYR A 40 -7.54 9.51 -6.98
CA TYR A 40 -8.35 10.39 -7.84
C TYR A 40 -8.37 11.83 -7.32
N LYS A 41 -8.54 12.02 -6.00
CA LYS A 41 -8.50 13.34 -5.37
C LYS A 41 -7.14 14.02 -5.57
N LEU A 42 -6.05 13.29 -5.39
CA LEU A 42 -4.71 13.83 -5.60
C LEU A 42 -4.42 14.16 -7.07
N TYR A 43 -4.81 13.28 -7.99
CA TYR A 43 -4.70 13.53 -9.43
C TYR A 43 -5.36 14.87 -9.80
N ARG A 44 -6.60 15.11 -9.34
CA ARG A 44 -7.28 16.39 -9.59
C ARG A 44 -6.55 17.58 -8.98
N MET A 45 -6.02 17.46 -7.76
CA MET A 45 -5.25 18.54 -7.14
C MET A 45 -3.99 18.89 -7.95
N ILE A 46 -3.28 17.88 -8.45
CA ILE A 46 -2.07 18.07 -9.27
C ILE A 46 -2.44 18.72 -10.60
N VAL A 47 -3.50 18.23 -11.28
CA VAL A 47 -3.95 18.80 -12.55
C VAL A 47 -4.38 20.26 -12.38
N SER A 48 -5.18 20.59 -11.37
CA SER A 48 -5.59 21.97 -11.05
C SER A 48 -4.38 22.89 -10.87
N TYR A 49 -3.37 22.41 -10.14
CA TYR A 49 -2.14 23.17 -9.91
C TYR A 49 -1.36 23.43 -11.22
N ILE A 50 -1.23 22.41 -12.07
CA ILE A 50 -0.55 22.55 -13.37
C ILE A 50 -1.29 23.56 -14.25
N THR A 51 -2.62 23.47 -14.33
CA THR A 51 -3.44 24.36 -15.15
C THR A 51 -3.41 25.81 -14.66
N GLU A 52 -3.42 26.03 -13.36
CA GLU A 52 -3.48 27.39 -12.79
C GLU A 52 -2.10 28.07 -12.74
N THR A 53 -1.03 27.32 -12.48
CA THR A 53 0.28 27.90 -12.14
C THR A 53 1.34 27.72 -13.21
N ILE A 54 1.35 26.58 -13.91
CA ILE A 54 2.44 26.24 -14.85
C ILE A 54 2.07 26.65 -16.28
N ASN A 55 0.79 26.50 -16.67
CA ASN A 55 0.24 26.96 -17.95
C ASN A 55 1.06 26.52 -19.19
N GLU A 56 1.77 25.38 -19.10
CA GLU A 56 2.62 24.88 -20.16
C GLU A 56 1.86 23.87 -21.03
N GLN A 57 1.71 24.19 -22.32
CA GLN A 57 0.95 23.40 -23.32
C GLN A 57 1.39 21.93 -23.34
N THR A 58 2.69 21.68 -23.17
CA THR A 58 3.33 20.35 -23.21
C THR A 58 2.93 19.43 -22.06
N ILE A 59 2.50 19.99 -20.93
CA ILE A 59 2.00 19.24 -19.77
C ILE A 59 0.48 19.10 -19.88
N SER A 60 -0.20 20.10 -20.44
CA SER A 60 -1.66 20.10 -20.68
C SER A 60 -2.12 18.94 -21.56
N GLU A 61 -1.36 18.60 -22.60
CA GLU A 61 -1.67 17.48 -23.50
C GLU A 61 -1.52 16.09 -22.85
N LYS A 62 -0.81 16.00 -21.72
CA LYS A 62 -0.47 14.73 -21.05
C LYS A 62 -1.54 14.27 -20.06
N PHE A 63 -2.51 15.10 -19.73
CA PHE A 63 -3.59 14.71 -18.82
C PHE A 63 -4.96 14.86 -19.48
N ASN A 64 -5.83 13.91 -19.18
CA ASN A 64 -7.23 13.97 -19.55
C ASN A 64 -8.05 13.81 -18.26
N LEU A 65 -8.84 14.82 -17.93
CA LEU A 65 -9.69 14.84 -16.73
C LEU A 65 -10.86 13.86 -16.86
N ASP A 66 -11.31 13.56 -18.07
CA ASP A 66 -12.46 12.70 -18.35
C ASP A 66 -12.09 11.23 -18.54
N LYS A 67 -10.79 10.91 -18.51
CA LYS A 67 -10.30 9.54 -18.69
C LYS A 67 -10.72 8.60 -17.56
N PHE A 68 -10.89 9.14 -16.36
CA PHE A 68 -11.15 8.34 -15.16
C PHE A 68 -12.59 8.51 -14.66
N PRO A 69 -13.27 7.42 -14.26
CA PRO A 69 -14.61 7.49 -13.72
C PRO A 69 -14.69 8.44 -12.52
N ILE A 70 -15.69 9.33 -12.51
CA ILE A 70 -15.89 10.26 -11.40
C ILE A 70 -16.15 9.47 -10.12
N TYR A 71 -15.30 9.69 -9.13
CA TYR A 71 -15.49 9.16 -7.79
C TYR A 71 -16.67 9.86 -7.08
N ARG A 72 -17.51 9.07 -6.41
CA ARG A 72 -18.67 9.55 -5.63
C ARG A 72 -18.53 9.08 -4.18
N ASP A 73 -18.43 10.00 -3.23
CA ASP A 73 -18.29 9.68 -1.80
C ASP A 73 -19.51 8.90 -1.24
N LEU A 74 -20.67 8.99 -1.90
CA LEU A 74 -21.93 8.31 -1.51
C LEU A 74 -21.96 6.82 -1.87
N GLU A 75 -20.98 6.31 -2.63
CA GLU A 75 -20.95 4.92 -3.14
C GLU A 75 -19.67 4.19 -2.67
N PRO A 76 -19.55 3.85 -1.37
CA PRO A 76 -18.32 3.30 -0.77
C PRO A 76 -17.98 1.87 -1.24
N PHE A 77 -18.94 1.15 -1.82
CA PHE A 77 -18.76 -0.21 -2.34
C PHE A 77 -18.75 -0.27 -3.87
N ARG A 78 -18.65 0.89 -4.55
CA ARG A 78 -18.51 0.90 -6.00
C ARG A 78 -17.21 0.20 -6.39
N GLU A 79 -17.34 -0.76 -7.28
CA GLU A 79 -16.25 -1.54 -7.82
C GLU A 79 -15.46 -0.71 -8.83
N TYR A 80 -14.17 -0.57 -8.57
CA TYR A 80 -13.20 -0.03 -9.52
C TYR A 80 -12.20 -1.11 -9.80
N ASP A 81 -11.99 -1.38 -11.10
CA ASP A 81 -11.00 -2.34 -11.53
C ASP A 81 -9.59 -1.89 -11.08
N PHE A 82 -8.81 -2.85 -10.59
CA PHE A 82 -7.44 -2.60 -10.16
C PHE A 82 -6.58 -2.07 -11.31
N ALA A 83 -6.86 -2.47 -12.56
CA ALA A 83 -6.17 -1.94 -13.73
C ALA A 83 -6.31 -0.41 -13.84
N ILE A 84 -7.51 0.12 -13.59
CA ILE A 84 -7.78 1.56 -13.62
C ILE A 84 -7.07 2.26 -12.46
N ILE A 85 -7.07 1.66 -11.27
CA ILE A 85 -6.35 2.18 -10.10
C ILE A 85 -4.84 2.28 -10.39
N SER A 86 -4.27 1.24 -10.99
CA SER A 86 -2.85 1.18 -11.36
C SER A 86 -2.50 2.22 -12.42
N GLU A 87 -3.33 2.37 -13.45
CA GLU A 87 -3.14 3.39 -14.48
C GLU A 87 -3.21 4.80 -13.90
N LEU A 88 -4.17 5.07 -13.01
CA LEU A 88 -4.29 6.34 -12.31
C LEU A 88 -3.05 6.65 -11.47
N HIS A 89 -2.55 5.66 -10.73
CA HIS A 89 -1.32 5.78 -9.95
C HIS A 89 -0.12 6.11 -10.83
N ASN A 90 0.06 5.41 -11.95
CA ASN A 90 1.14 5.67 -12.91
C ASN A 90 1.05 7.07 -13.51
N ASN A 91 -0.15 7.53 -13.89
CA ASN A 91 -0.34 8.88 -14.41
C ASN A 91 0.01 9.95 -13.38
N ILE A 92 -0.32 9.75 -12.10
CA ILE A 92 0.10 10.66 -11.02
C ILE A 92 1.63 10.74 -10.96
N LEU A 93 2.34 9.61 -11.04
CA LEU A 93 3.80 9.60 -11.03
C LEU A 93 4.40 10.33 -12.25
N THR A 94 3.85 10.10 -13.44
CA THR A 94 4.28 10.79 -14.66
C THR A 94 4.06 12.30 -14.58
N LEU A 95 2.94 12.75 -13.99
CA LEU A 95 2.68 14.17 -13.77
C LEU A 95 3.64 14.78 -12.75
N LEU A 96 3.88 14.09 -11.62
CA LEU A 96 4.84 14.55 -10.61
C LEU A 96 6.24 14.70 -11.23
N LEU A 97 6.69 13.72 -12.02
CA LEU A 97 7.96 13.77 -12.72
C LEU A 97 8.01 14.93 -13.72
N SER A 98 6.92 15.19 -14.44
CA SER A 98 6.84 16.31 -15.39
C SER A 98 6.97 17.65 -14.68
N VAL A 99 6.32 17.83 -13.52
CA VAL A 99 6.45 19.06 -12.70
C VAL A 99 7.86 19.21 -12.13
N VAL A 100 8.50 18.13 -11.69
CA VAL A 100 9.90 18.16 -11.24
C VAL A 100 10.84 18.60 -12.37
N ASN A 101 10.63 18.08 -13.58
CA ASN A 101 11.43 18.47 -14.75
C ASN A 101 11.22 19.94 -15.13
N TYR A 102 9.99 20.45 -15.01
CA TYR A 102 9.68 21.86 -15.18
C TYR A 102 10.47 22.72 -14.17
N ILE A 103 10.43 22.38 -12.87
CA ILE A 103 11.18 23.09 -11.83
C ILE A 103 12.68 23.07 -12.11
N ASN A 104 13.24 21.92 -12.50
CA ASN A 104 14.66 21.80 -12.86
C ASN A 104 15.04 22.71 -14.04
N THR A 105 14.14 22.89 -15.00
CA THR A 105 14.35 23.81 -16.14
C THR A 105 14.34 25.26 -15.66
N LYS A 106 13.40 25.62 -14.77
CA LYS A 106 13.35 26.95 -14.16
C LYS A 106 14.56 27.25 -13.29
N ASP A 107 15.11 26.27 -12.57
CA ASP A 107 16.36 26.42 -11.81
C ASP A 107 17.56 26.71 -12.73
N ARG A 108 17.62 26.10 -13.92
CA ARG A 108 18.65 26.40 -14.92
C ARG A 108 18.50 27.82 -15.49
N GLU A 109 17.27 28.27 -15.75
CA GLU A 109 16.99 29.66 -16.14
C GLU A 109 17.44 30.64 -15.05
N LEU A 110 17.09 30.37 -13.80
CA LEU A 110 17.49 31.15 -12.62
C LEU A 110 19.01 31.27 -12.52
N ALA A 111 19.76 30.18 -12.70
CA ALA A 111 21.22 30.20 -12.71
C ALA A 111 21.78 31.09 -13.83
N THR A 112 21.09 31.15 -14.97
CA THR A 112 21.48 31.99 -16.11
C THR A 112 21.22 33.48 -15.83
N TYR A 113 20.10 33.82 -15.17
CA TYR A 113 19.83 35.19 -14.74
C TYR A 113 20.81 35.68 -13.68
N ASN A 114 21.20 34.82 -12.73
CA ASN A 114 22.24 35.15 -11.76
C ASN A 114 23.59 35.46 -12.42
N LYS A 115 23.95 34.74 -13.50
CA LYS A 115 25.16 35.08 -14.28
C LYS A 115 25.06 36.47 -14.91
N LYS A 116 23.88 36.84 -15.44
CA LYS A 116 23.64 38.17 -16.04
C LYS A 116 23.73 39.28 -15.00
N LEU A 117 23.21 39.06 -13.79
CA LEU A 117 23.36 39.97 -12.67
C LEU A 117 24.85 40.21 -12.33
N ASN A 118 25.64 39.14 -12.26
CA ASN A 118 27.09 39.24 -11.98
C ASN A 118 27.88 39.98 -13.08
N ILE A 119 27.33 40.11 -14.29
CA ILE A 119 27.91 40.89 -15.39
C ILE A 119 27.52 42.39 -15.29
N GLY A 120 26.66 42.76 -14.33
CA GLY A 120 26.28 44.14 -14.04
C GLY A 120 24.87 44.54 -14.49
N LEU A 121 24.02 43.59 -14.90
CA LEU A 121 22.60 43.86 -15.19
C LEU A 121 21.81 44.02 -13.88
N HIS A 122 21.19 45.18 -13.65
CA HIS A 122 20.43 45.45 -12.43
C HIS A 122 19.02 44.82 -12.46
N ILE A 123 18.95 43.51 -12.24
CA ILE A 123 17.71 42.69 -12.29
C ILE A 123 17.42 41.94 -10.97
N ASP A 124 17.96 42.41 -9.85
CA ASP A 124 17.85 41.76 -8.53
C ASP A 124 16.40 41.52 -8.08
N ASN A 125 15.52 42.50 -8.26
CA ASN A 125 14.11 42.38 -7.91
C ASN A 125 13.42 41.29 -8.74
N PHE A 126 13.73 41.22 -10.04
CA PHE A 126 13.20 40.18 -10.91
C PHE A 126 13.70 38.79 -10.50
N ILE A 127 15.01 38.64 -10.20
CA ILE A 127 15.59 37.38 -9.74
C ILE A 127 14.94 36.95 -8.41
N SER A 128 14.70 37.89 -7.51
CA SER A 128 14.07 37.63 -6.22
C SER A 128 12.63 37.12 -6.39
N SER A 129 11.83 37.78 -7.23
CA SER A 129 10.46 37.32 -7.56
C SER A 129 10.47 35.96 -8.25
N PHE A 130 11.33 35.77 -9.24
CA PHE A 130 11.44 34.50 -9.97
C PHE A 130 11.86 33.35 -9.04
N ASN A 131 12.81 33.60 -8.14
CA ASN A 131 13.22 32.62 -7.12
C ASN A 131 12.09 32.28 -6.15
N TYR A 132 11.28 33.27 -5.75
CA TYR A 132 10.10 33.04 -4.93
C TYR A 132 9.11 32.09 -5.62
N ASP A 133 8.81 32.32 -6.90
CA ASP A 133 7.88 31.49 -7.67
C ASP A 133 8.39 30.04 -7.80
N VAL A 134 9.69 29.87 -8.10
CA VAL A 134 10.33 28.55 -8.18
C VAL A 134 10.30 27.82 -6.84
N ASN A 135 10.57 28.53 -5.73
CA ASN A 135 10.49 27.95 -4.39
C ASN A 135 9.05 27.55 -4.04
N ASN A 136 8.06 28.38 -4.36
CA ASN A 136 6.66 28.05 -4.13
C ASN A 136 6.26 26.78 -4.91
N ALA A 137 6.68 26.65 -6.17
CA ALA A 137 6.47 25.44 -6.95
C ALA A 137 7.14 24.21 -6.33
N ARG A 138 8.36 24.37 -5.81
CA ARG A 138 9.10 23.32 -5.10
C ARG A 138 8.41 22.83 -3.84
N GLU A 139 7.86 23.75 -3.05
CA GLU A 139 7.11 23.39 -1.84
C GLU A 139 5.79 22.69 -2.19
N LYS A 140 5.09 23.15 -3.24
CA LYS A 140 3.86 22.50 -3.72
C LYS A 140 4.10 21.07 -4.21
N ILE A 141 5.12 20.84 -5.02
CA ILE A 141 5.46 19.46 -5.45
C ILE A 141 5.90 18.59 -4.26
N GLY A 142 6.66 19.17 -3.32
CA GLY A 142 7.05 18.49 -2.09
C GLY A 142 5.86 18.04 -1.25
N LEU A 143 4.80 18.85 -1.20
CA LEU A 143 3.54 18.49 -0.53
C LEU A 143 2.85 17.30 -1.22
N PHE A 144 2.74 17.31 -2.55
CA PHE A 144 2.13 16.20 -3.29
C PHE A 144 2.91 14.88 -3.13
N ILE A 145 4.24 14.93 -3.14
CA ILE A 145 5.09 13.76 -2.86
C ILE A 145 4.86 13.24 -1.44
N LYS A 146 4.72 14.13 -0.45
CA LYS A 146 4.39 13.73 0.93
C LYS A 146 3.03 13.04 1.02
N TYR A 147 2.02 13.52 0.29
CA TYR A 147 0.70 12.87 0.20
C TYR A 147 0.80 11.48 -0.42
N MET A 148 1.51 11.32 -1.54
CA MET A 148 1.73 10.00 -2.15
C MET A 148 2.37 9.00 -1.20
N ASN A 149 3.45 9.41 -0.54
CA ASN A 149 4.14 8.55 0.43
C ASN A 149 3.23 8.17 1.60
N PHE A 150 2.37 9.09 2.05
CA PHE A 150 1.37 8.79 3.08
C PHE A 150 0.36 7.76 2.58
N PHE A 151 -0.20 7.93 1.38
CA PHE A 151 -1.14 6.98 0.78
C PHE A 151 -0.52 5.59 0.63
N HIS A 152 0.70 5.47 0.10
CA HIS A 152 1.38 4.18 -0.01
C HIS A 152 1.50 3.45 1.33
N ARG A 153 1.96 4.15 2.37
CA ARG A 153 2.03 3.56 3.73
C ARG A 153 0.65 3.16 4.25
N ASN A 154 -0.38 3.96 3.98
CA ASN A 154 -1.75 3.68 4.42
C ASN A 154 -2.33 2.46 3.69
N HIS A 155 -2.21 2.41 2.36
CA HIS A 155 -2.68 1.32 1.51
C HIS A 155 -2.02 0.00 1.90
N ILE A 156 -0.69 -0.02 2.07
CA ILE A 156 0.04 -1.22 2.49
C ILE A 156 -0.48 -1.72 3.84
N LYS A 157 -0.73 -0.83 4.81
CA LYS A 157 -1.28 -1.20 6.11
C LYS A 157 -2.70 -1.78 6.02
N MET A 158 -3.57 -1.17 5.20
CA MET A 158 -4.94 -1.65 5.01
C MET A 158 -4.97 -3.02 4.33
N LEU A 159 -4.19 -3.18 3.25
CA LEU A 159 -4.07 -4.44 2.52
C LEU A 159 -3.42 -5.53 3.37
N GLY A 160 -2.37 -5.21 4.15
CA GLY A 160 -1.75 -6.18 5.06
C GLY A 160 -2.72 -6.69 6.12
N ARG A 161 -3.54 -5.81 6.70
CA ARG A 161 -4.61 -6.23 7.63
C ARG A 161 -5.66 -7.11 6.95
N PHE A 162 -5.98 -6.84 5.69
CA PHE A 162 -6.92 -7.64 4.92
C PHE A 162 -6.36 -9.04 4.62
N VAL A 163 -5.10 -9.13 4.21
CA VAL A 163 -4.40 -10.40 3.98
C VAL A 163 -4.37 -11.25 5.24
N ASN A 164 -4.03 -10.67 6.40
CA ASN A 164 -4.01 -11.40 7.66
C ASN A 164 -5.39 -12.00 7.99
N LYS A 165 -6.48 -11.24 7.77
CA LYS A 165 -7.85 -11.76 7.97
C LYS A 165 -8.19 -12.90 7.02
N LEU A 166 -7.76 -12.81 5.75
CA LEU A 166 -7.95 -13.90 4.79
C LEU A 166 -7.17 -15.16 5.19
N GLN A 167 -5.96 -15.00 5.73
CA GLN A 167 -5.16 -16.11 6.24
C GLN A 167 -5.81 -16.77 7.46
N GLU A 168 -6.34 -15.97 8.38
CA GLU A 168 -7.11 -16.48 9.52
C GLU A 168 -8.35 -17.27 9.05
N MET A 169 -9.14 -16.70 8.12
CA MET A 169 -10.29 -17.39 7.52
C MET A 169 -9.88 -18.71 6.85
N TYR A 170 -8.80 -18.70 6.06
CA TYR A 170 -8.29 -19.91 5.40
C TYR A 170 -7.87 -20.96 6.43
N ALA A 171 -7.16 -20.57 7.50
CA ALA A 171 -6.74 -21.48 8.55
C ALA A 171 -7.93 -22.07 9.35
N HIS A 172 -9.04 -21.34 9.46
CA HIS A 172 -10.27 -21.88 10.04
C HIS A 172 -10.89 -22.95 9.15
N ILE A 173 -10.94 -22.72 7.84
CA ILE A 173 -11.46 -23.68 6.86
C ILE A 173 -10.60 -24.96 6.87
N ASP A 174 -9.28 -24.81 6.86
CA ASP A 174 -8.32 -25.92 6.82
C ASP A 174 -8.42 -26.82 8.07
N LYS A 175 -8.66 -26.23 9.25
CA LYS A 175 -8.86 -26.99 10.50
C LYS A 175 -10.22 -27.67 10.61
N ASP A 176 -11.25 -27.06 10.04
CA ASP A 176 -12.63 -27.55 10.16
C ASP A 176 -13.02 -28.55 9.07
N ILE A 177 -12.24 -28.64 7.99
CA ILE A 177 -12.49 -29.51 6.84
C ILE A 177 -11.25 -30.34 6.54
N ASP A 178 -11.16 -31.50 7.19
CA ASP A 178 -10.17 -32.52 6.83
C ASP A 178 -10.79 -33.46 5.77
N PHE A 179 -10.15 -33.55 4.61
CA PHE A 179 -10.59 -34.40 3.50
C PHE A 179 -9.89 -35.77 3.48
N ASP A 180 -8.85 -35.95 4.31
CA ASP A 180 -7.89 -37.05 4.16
C ASP A 180 -8.01 -38.15 5.24
N GLU A 181 -8.97 -38.07 6.16
CA GLU A 181 -9.22 -39.17 7.11
C GLU A 181 -10.11 -40.27 6.49
N GLU A 182 -9.51 -41.42 6.16
CA GLU A 182 -10.24 -42.70 6.28
C GLU A 182 -10.86 -42.72 7.68
N PRO A 183 -12.17 -43.01 7.84
CA PRO A 183 -12.82 -42.91 9.13
C PRO A 183 -12.12 -43.86 10.10
N GLU A 184 -11.37 -43.30 11.07
CA GLU A 184 -10.91 -44.10 12.20
C GLU A 184 -12.16 -44.66 12.88
N PHE A 185 -12.31 -45.98 12.80
CA PHE A 185 -13.40 -46.72 13.44
C PHE A 185 -13.28 -46.49 14.96
N ILE A 186 -13.98 -45.51 15.50
CA ILE A 186 -14.12 -45.36 16.95
C ILE A 186 -14.94 -46.57 17.42
N PRO A 187 -14.37 -47.53 18.18
CA PRO A 187 -15.14 -48.67 18.65
C PRO A 187 -16.18 -48.12 19.62
N LEU A 188 -17.46 -48.38 19.33
CA LEU A 188 -18.54 -48.15 20.28
C LEU A 188 -18.20 -48.89 21.58
N VAL A 189 -17.75 -48.16 22.60
CA VAL A 189 -17.59 -48.69 23.96
C VAL A 189 -18.98 -49.05 24.46
N ARG A 190 -19.38 -50.31 24.29
CA ARG A 190 -20.45 -50.91 25.09
C ARG A 190 -19.91 -51.00 26.50
N GLY A 191 -20.54 -50.26 27.41
CA GLY A 191 -20.24 -50.34 28.83
C GLY A 191 -20.25 -51.80 29.29
N THR A 192 -19.10 -52.27 29.74
CA THR A 192 -18.99 -53.41 30.64
C THR A 192 -18.20 -52.93 31.84
N ASP A 193 -18.91 -52.76 32.94
CA ASP A 193 -18.35 -52.70 34.28
C ASP A 193 -17.32 -53.82 34.46
N ASN A 194 -16.11 -53.48 34.92
CA ASN A 194 -15.44 -54.16 36.03
C ASN A 194 -14.11 -53.49 36.41
N LEU A 195 -13.90 -53.48 37.73
CA LEU A 195 -12.89 -52.78 38.52
C LEU A 195 -11.45 -53.28 38.35
N GLU A 196 -10.52 -52.37 38.71
CA GLU A 196 -9.18 -52.60 39.31
C GLU A 196 -8.11 -53.30 38.43
N LYS A 197 -6.84 -52.89 38.36
CA LYS A 197 -5.94 -52.23 39.33
C LYS A 197 -4.64 -51.75 38.62
N ASN A 198 -4.02 -50.72 39.22
CA ASN A 198 -2.57 -50.46 39.37
C ASN A 198 -1.69 -49.98 38.19
N GLU A 199 -1.39 -48.67 38.27
CA GLU A 199 -0.09 -48.05 38.57
C GLU A 199 1.17 -48.29 37.71
N GLU A 200 1.84 -47.14 37.50
CA GLU A 200 3.26 -46.92 37.17
C GLU A 200 3.73 -47.10 35.71
N ASN A 201 3.92 -45.99 34.97
CA ASN A 201 5.13 -45.18 35.09
C ASN A 201 5.15 -44.00 34.09
N THR A 202 5.33 -42.82 34.66
CA THR A 202 5.77 -41.59 33.98
C THR A 202 7.22 -41.70 33.54
N ASN A 203 7.52 -41.28 32.31
CA ASN A 203 8.55 -40.30 31.93
C ASN A 203 8.99 -40.49 30.47
N ASN A 204 8.96 -39.40 29.71
CA ASN A 204 10.03 -38.91 28.80
C ASN A 204 9.39 -37.89 27.83
N GLU A 205 9.57 -36.61 28.12
CA GLU A 205 10.58 -35.72 27.51
C GLU A 205 9.94 -34.85 26.41
N ILE A 206 9.60 -33.64 26.80
CA ILE A 206 9.39 -32.49 25.92
C ILE A 206 10.75 -32.12 25.33
N LYS A 207 10.85 -32.08 24.00
CA LYS A 207 11.87 -31.31 23.29
C LYS A 207 11.18 -30.39 22.29
N ASP A 208 11.07 -29.14 22.70
CA ASP A 208 10.88 -28.00 21.82
C ASP A 208 12.10 -27.88 20.89
N GLU A 209 11.87 -27.83 19.57
CA GLU A 209 12.77 -27.12 18.66
C GLU A 209 11.97 -26.21 17.71
N ASN A 210 12.33 -24.93 17.82
CA ASN A 210 11.91 -23.80 17.00
C ASN A 210 12.32 -23.97 15.53
N VAL A 211 11.45 -23.55 14.61
CA VAL A 211 11.89 -22.94 13.33
C VAL A 211 10.98 -21.75 13.01
N VAL A 212 11.36 -20.58 13.50
CA VAL A 212 10.99 -19.29 12.89
C VAL A 212 11.98 -19.07 11.76
N ASN A 213 11.50 -19.07 10.51
CA ASN A 213 12.30 -18.65 9.37
C ASN A 213 11.79 -17.31 8.83
N ASP A 214 12.63 -16.31 9.06
CA ASP A 214 12.60 -14.96 8.51
C ASP A 214 12.58 -14.97 6.97
N ILE A 215 11.67 -14.22 6.36
CA ILE A 215 11.76 -13.81 4.96
C ILE A 215 12.20 -12.33 4.94
N SER A 216 13.48 -12.13 4.67
CA SER A 216 14.06 -10.82 4.33
C SER A 216 13.85 -10.55 2.84
N ILE A 217 13.08 -9.51 2.49
CA ILE A 217 13.00 -9.01 1.11
C ILE A 217 13.97 -7.83 0.97
N VAL A 218 14.98 -8.05 0.12
CA VAL A 218 15.99 -7.08 -0.29
C VAL A 218 15.34 -5.97 -1.11
N VAL A 219 15.47 -4.72 -0.65
CA VAL A 219 15.23 -3.52 -1.47
C VAL A 219 16.57 -2.82 -1.63
N GLU A 220 17.10 -2.86 -2.85
CA GLU A 220 18.27 -2.10 -3.27
C GLU A 220 18.06 -0.60 -3.01
N LYS A 221 19.00 -0.02 -2.27
CA LYS A 221 19.21 1.42 -2.22
C LYS A 221 20.57 1.70 -2.85
N ASP A 222 20.55 2.04 -4.13
CA ASP A 222 21.57 2.91 -4.69
C ASP A 222 21.63 4.20 -3.88
N ASN A 223 22.80 4.50 -3.32
CA ASN A 223 23.18 5.87 -3.00
C ASN A 223 24.70 6.02 -3.00
N PHE A 224 25.15 6.69 -4.05
CA PHE A 224 25.88 7.95 -3.93
C PHE A 224 27.14 7.93 -3.05
N VAL A 225 28.26 7.75 -3.74
CA VAL A 225 29.62 8.02 -3.29
C VAL A 225 29.72 9.41 -2.66
N SER A 226 30.00 9.46 -1.37
CA SER A 226 30.48 10.66 -0.68
C SER A 226 32.01 10.67 -0.70
N THR A 227 32.60 11.41 -1.64
CA THR A 227 34.02 11.74 -1.60
C THR A 227 34.29 12.81 -0.55
N ASN A 228 34.69 12.40 0.65
CA ASN A 228 35.26 13.31 1.65
C ASN A 228 36.76 13.52 1.37
N LYS A 229 37.07 14.66 0.73
CA LYS A 229 38.42 15.09 0.39
C LYS A 229 39.11 15.68 1.64
N LYS A 230 39.87 14.86 2.38
CA LYS A 230 40.84 15.35 3.37
C LYS A 230 41.94 16.15 2.66
N ARG A 231 41.81 17.49 2.64
CA ARG A 231 42.90 18.40 2.28
C ARG A 231 43.96 18.40 3.38
N LYS A 232 45.14 17.87 3.06
CA LYS A 232 46.41 18.15 3.77
C LYS A 232 46.65 19.66 3.79
N LYS A 233 46.66 20.29 4.97
CA LYS A 233 47.33 21.59 5.17
C LYS A 233 48.82 21.31 5.38
N LYS A 234 49.65 21.70 4.40
CA LYS A 234 51.08 21.97 4.59
C LYS A 234 51.20 23.10 5.61
N LYS A 235 51.90 22.87 6.72
CA LYS A 235 52.52 23.95 7.50
C LYS A 235 53.90 24.22 6.89
N LYS A 236 54.14 25.48 6.56
CA LYS A 236 55.45 26.11 6.67
C LYS A 236 55.78 26.24 8.16
#